data_AF-A0A534R5A3-F1
#
_entry.id   AF-A0A534R5A3-F1
#
_cell.length_a   1.000
_cell.length_b   1.000
_cell.length_c   1.000
_cell.angle_alpha   90.00
_cell.angle_beta   90.00
_cell.angle_gamma   90.00
#
_symmetry.space_group_name_H-M   'P 1'
#
loop_
_entity.id
_entity.type
_entity.pdbx_description
1 polymer ?
#
loop_
_entity_poly.entity_id
_entity_poly.type
_entity_poly.pdbx_seq_one_letter_code
_entity_poly.pdbx_strand_id
1 'polypeptide(L)'
;MPPVQACAAPHPPRDEVASCEPFLLRQLELIGPEVIVALGKFAVQTLLRVKTPITQLRGRWYDYHGIKLMPTFHPAYLLRNPADKRLVWQDIQKVMAELGIGTGRP
;
A
#
# COMPACT_ATOMS: atom_id res chain seq x y z
N MET A 1 -8.65 -27.40 0.88
CA MET A 1 -8.09 -26.05 1.10
C MET A 1 -7.30 -25.70 -0.15
N PRO A 2 -7.68 -24.66 -0.92
CA PRO A 2 -6.84 -24.24 -2.04
C PRO A 2 -5.47 -23.78 -1.50
N PRO A 3 -4.36 -24.03 -2.21
CA PRO A 3 -3.05 -23.58 -1.79
C PRO A 3 -3.08 -22.06 -1.61
N VAL A 4 -2.39 -21.56 -0.59
CA VAL A 4 -2.16 -20.13 -0.39
C VAL A 4 -1.28 -19.65 -1.55
N GLN A 5 -1.91 -19.30 -2.68
CA GLN A 5 -1.24 -18.73 -3.83
C GLN A 5 -0.90 -17.29 -3.44
N ALA A 6 0.28 -17.10 -2.85
CA ALA A 6 0.85 -15.76 -2.74
C ALA A 6 0.93 -15.21 -4.17
N CYS A 7 0.28 -14.08 -4.42
CA CYS A 7 0.39 -13.31 -5.64
C CYS A 7 1.86 -12.82 -5.79
N ALA A 8 2.77 -13.72 -6.17
CA ALA A 8 4.21 -13.53 -6.17
C ALA A 8 4.76 -13.04 -7.52
N ALA A 9 3.90 -12.96 -8.54
CA ALA A 9 4.27 -12.44 -9.84
C ALA A 9 4.50 -10.90 -9.75
N PRO A 10 5.58 -10.35 -10.36
CA PRO A 10 5.81 -8.90 -10.41
C PRO A 10 4.73 -8.12 -11.17
N HIS A 11 3.98 -8.82 -12.03
CA HIS A 11 2.81 -8.33 -12.76
C HIS A 11 1.80 -9.48 -12.92
N PRO A 12 1.06 -9.85 -11.86
CA PRO A 12 0.01 -10.83 -11.96
C PRO A 12 -1.03 -10.35 -12.98
N PRO A 13 -1.50 -11.21 -13.88
CA PRO A 13 -2.64 -10.90 -14.71
C PRO A 13 -3.88 -10.62 -13.82
N ARG A 14 -4.84 -9.83 -14.32
CA ARG A 14 -5.93 -9.27 -13.47
C ARG A 14 -6.82 -10.33 -12.83
N ASP A 15 -6.90 -11.50 -13.45
CA ASP A 15 -7.56 -12.71 -13.00
C ASP A 15 -6.88 -13.33 -11.76
N GLU A 16 -5.55 -13.31 -11.68
CA GLU A 16 -4.83 -13.75 -10.48
C GLU A 16 -5.08 -12.82 -9.29
N VAL A 17 -5.12 -11.50 -9.53
CA VAL A 17 -5.38 -10.51 -8.49
C VAL A 17 -6.77 -10.66 -7.89
N ALA A 18 -7.78 -10.85 -8.75
CA ALA A 18 -9.16 -11.07 -8.33
C ALA A 18 -9.31 -12.34 -7.48
N SER A 19 -8.45 -13.34 -7.71
CA SER A 19 -8.42 -14.59 -6.94
C SER A 19 -7.76 -14.42 -5.56
N CYS A 20 -6.80 -13.50 -5.42
CA CYS A 20 -6.11 -13.19 -4.16
C CYS A 20 -6.90 -12.19 -3.26
N GLU A 21 -7.76 -11.35 -3.84
CA GLU A 21 -8.49 -10.28 -3.11
C GLU A 21 -9.31 -10.81 -1.92
N PRO A 22 -10.06 -11.95 -2.01
CA PRO A 22 -10.80 -12.48 -0.86
C PRO A 22 -9.92 -12.85 0.33
N PHE A 23 -8.70 -13.34 0.07
CA PHE A 23 -7.76 -13.68 1.14
C PHE A 23 -7.23 -12.42 1.83
N LEU A 24 -6.93 -11.37 1.06
CA LEU A 24 -6.54 -10.08 1.61
C LEU A 24 -7.66 -9.49 2.47
N LEU A 25 -8.89 -9.46 1.97
CA LEU A 25 -10.03 -8.98 2.75
C LEU A 25 -10.19 -9.76 4.05
N ARG A 26 -10.08 -11.09 3.99
CA ARG A 26 -10.16 -11.91 5.21
C ARG A 26 -9.03 -11.62 6.20
N GLN A 27 -7.82 -11.36 5.72
CA GLN A 27 -6.69 -10.96 6.57
C GLN A 27 -6.95 -9.60 7.22
N LEU A 28 -7.46 -8.62 6.47
CA LEU A 28 -7.79 -7.29 6.99
C LEU A 28 -8.92 -7.35 8.03
N GLU A 29 -9.95 -8.17 7.81
CA GLU A 29 -11.02 -8.40 8.79
C GLU A 29 -10.50 -8.99 10.10
N LEU A 30 -9.53 -9.91 10.04
CA LEU A 30 -8.96 -10.54 11.22
C LEU A 30 -7.97 -9.65 11.97
N ILE A 31 -7.21 -8.83 11.24
CA ILE A 31 -6.20 -7.93 11.83
C ILE A 31 -6.84 -6.65 12.36
N GLY A 32 -7.88 -6.14 11.68
CA GLY A 32 -8.53 -4.87 12.01
C GLY A 32 -7.57 -3.66 12.02
N PRO A 33 -6.78 -3.43 10.95
CA PRO A 33 -5.78 -2.36 10.97
C PRO A 33 -6.43 -0.97 10.89
N GLU A 34 -5.84 0.00 11.59
CA GLU A 34 -6.25 1.41 11.51
C GLU A 34 -5.83 2.05 10.17
N VAL A 35 -4.66 1.66 9.64
CA VAL A 35 -4.08 2.20 8.41
C VAL A 35 -3.45 1.09 7.56
N ILE A 36 -3.64 1.18 6.23
CA ILE A 36 -2.96 0.37 5.21
C ILE A 36 -1.95 1.25 4.46
N VAL A 37 -0.70 0.81 4.36
CA VAL A 37 0.32 1.45 3.52
C VAL A 37 0.54 0.63 2.26
N ALA A 38 0.11 1.17 1.11
CA ALA A 38 0.20 0.48 -0.17
C ALA A 38 1.51 0.84 -0.90
N LEU A 39 2.39 -0.15 -1.06
CA LEU A 39 3.74 0.03 -1.58
C LEU A 39 3.81 -0.23 -3.09
N GLY A 40 3.99 0.83 -3.88
CA GLY A 40 4.24 0.75 -5.31
C GLY A 40 2.99 0.77 -6.20
N LYS A 41 3.23 0.99 -7.50
CA LYS A 41 2.16 1.19 -8.49
C LYS A 41 1.14 0.06 -8.48
N PHE A 42 1.61 -1.18 -8.46
CA PHE A 42 0.73 -2.34 -8.57
C PHE A 42 -0.24 -2.45 -7.39
N ALA A 43 0.28 -2.42 -6.15
CA ALA A 43 -0.55 -2.47 -4.96
C ALA A 43 -1.59 -1.34 -4.94
N VAL A 44 -1.17 -0.11 -5.22
CA VAL A 44 -2.04 1.06 -5.20
C VAL A 44 -3.14 0.98 -6.27
N GLN A 45 -2.77 0.63 -7.51
CA GLN A 45 -3.72 0.55 -8.62
C GLN A 45 -4.72 -0.60 -8.44
N THR A 46 -4.28 -1.72 -7.88
CA THR A 46 -5.13 -2.85 -7.53
C THR A 46 -6.14 -2.48 -6.45
N LEU A 47 -5.68 -1.94 -5.31
CA LEU A 47 -6.54 -1.63 -4.17
C LEU A 47 -7.53 -0.51 -4.48
N LEU A 48 -7.09 0.53 -5.20
CA LEU A 48 -7.93 1.67 -5.57
C LEU A 48 -8.72 1.44 -6.87
N ARG A 49 -8.46 0.36 -7.60
CA ARG A 49 -9.05 0.05 -8.91
C ARG A 49 -8.91 1.20 -9.93
N VAL A 50 -7.77 1.91 -9.89
CA VAL A 50 -7.44 3.04 -10.78
C VAL A 50 -6.25 2.73 -11.69
N LYS A 51 -6.14 3.44 -12.82
CA LYS A 51 -4.96 3.39 -13.69
C LYS A 51 -4.00 4.57 -13.49
N THR A 52 -4.34 5.49 -12.58
CA THR A 52 -3.60 6.72 -12.33
C THR A 52 -2.15 6.42 -11.90
N PRO A 53 -1.15 7.17 -12.40
CA PRO A 53 0.24 7.00 -11.98
C PRO A 53 0.41 7.22 -10.47
N ILE A 54 1.24 6.38 -9.83
CA ILE A 54 1.51 6.47 -8.40
C ILE A 54 2.06 7.84 -7.97
N THR A 55 2.80 8.52 -8.84
CA THR A 55 3.34 9.86 -8.60
C THR A 55 2.24 10.88 -8.28
N GLN A 56 1.02 10.69 -8.79
CA GLN A 56 -0.14 11.55 -8.52
C GLN A 56 -0.96 11.08 -7.31
N LEU A 57 -0.90 9.78 -6.99
CA LEU A 57 -1.70 9.17 -5.93
C LEU A 57 -1.01 9.26 -4.56
N ARG A 58 0.32 9.17 -4.52
CA ARG A 58 1.11 9.12 -3.29
C ARG A 58 0.89 10.29 -2.35
N GLY A 59 0.98 10.02 -1.05
CA GLY A 59 0.89 11.05 -0.01
C GLY A 59 -0.49 11.66 0.19
N ARG A 60 -1.54 11.04 -0.36
CA ARG A 60 -2.95 11.40 -0.16
C ARG A 60 -3.66 10.23 0.51
N TRP A 61 -4.63 10.54 1.36
CA TRP A 61 -5.46 9.54 2.02
C TRP A 61 -6.56 9.04 1.08
N TYR A 62 -6.78 7.73 1.10
CA TYR A 62 -7.88 7.06 0.43
C TYR A 62 -8.59 6.14 1.43
N ASP A 63 -9.77 5.68 1.04
CA ASP A 63 -10.51 4.65 1.76
C ASP A 63 -10.37 3.31 1.06
N TYR A 64 -10.13 2.26 1.84
CA TYR A 64 -10.22 0.88 1.38
C TYR A 64 -11.03 0.07 2.38
N HIS A 65 -12.30 -0.19 2.05
CA HIS A 65 -13.24 -0.91 2.92
C HIS A 65 -13.36 -0.29 4.33
N GLY A 66 -13.40 1.05 4.42
CA GLY A 66 -13.48 1.76 5.71
C GLY A 66 -12.13 1.92 6.43
N ILE A 67 -11.04 1.42 5.85
CA ILE A 67 -9.68 1.52 6.40
C ILE A 67 -8.93 2.62 5.65
N LYS A 68 -8.23 3.49 6.39
CA LYS A 68 -7.41 4.56 5.80
C LYS A 68 -6.24 3.96 5.02
N LEU A 69 -6.10 4.33 3.75
CA LEU A 69 -5.06 3.84 2.87
C LEU A 69 -4.12 4.97 2.43
N MET A 70 -2.81 4.76 2.63
CA MET A 70 -1.73 5.66 2.19
C MET A 70 -0.92 5.01 1.07
N PRO A 71 -1.00 5.52 -0.18
CA PRO A 71 -0.13 5.10 -1.26
C PRO A 71 1.29 5.68 -1.11
N THR A 72 2.32 4.86 -1.34
CA THR A 72 3.72 5.32 -1.36
C THR A 72 4.60 4.48 -2.29
N PHE A 73 5.82 4.94 -2.59
CA PHE A 73 6.72 4.24 -3.51
C PHE A 73 7.21 2.90 -2.93
N HIS A 74 7.44 1.94 -3.82
CA HIS A 74 7.97 0.64 -3.44
C HIS A 74 9.43 0.75 -2.97
N PRO A 75 9.88 0.03 -1.92
CA PRO A 75 11.26 0.08 -1.44
C PRO A 75 12.30 -0.22 -2.55
N ALA A 76 12.04 -1.20 -3.40
CA ALA A 76 12.91 -1.52 -4.54
C ALA A 76 13.08 -0.35 -5.55
N TYR A 77 12.09 0.55 -5.67
CA TYR A 77 12.24 1.76 -6.48
C TYR A 77 13.21 2.75 -5.83
N LEU A 78 13.16 2.89 -4.50
CA LEU A 78 14.05 3.78 -3.75
C LEU A 78 15.52 3.33 -3.73
N LEU A 79 15.77 2.03 -3.91
CA LEU A 79 17.13 1.52 -4.08
C LEU A 79 17.77 2.04 -5.37
N ARG A 80 16.98 2.29 -6.41
CA ARG A 80 17.44 2.86 -7.68
C ARG A 80 17.37 4.40 -7.70
N ASN A 81 16.42 4.98 -6.96
CA ASN A 81 16.17 6.42 -6.91
C ASN A 81 16.20 6.93 -5.46
N PRO A 82 17.39 7.03 -4.84
CA PRO A 82 17.50 7.37 -3.42
C PRO A 82 17.02 8.79 -3.09
N ALA A 83 17.00 9.72 -4.05
CA ALA A 83 16.49 11.07 -3.87
C ALA A 83 15.00 11.10 -3.45
N ASP A 84 14.24 10.10 -3.87
CA ASP A 84 12.81 9.99 -3.58
C ASP A 84 12.51 9.41 -2.19
N LYS A 85 13.53 9.01 -1.42
CA LYS A 85 13.35 8.58 -0.02
C LYS A 85 12.71 9.68 0.82
N ARG A 86 13.05 10.95 0.56
CA ARG A 86 12.43 12.10 1.23
C ARG A 86 10.93 12.15 1.01
N LEU A 87 10.48 11.79 -0.19
CA LEU A 87 9.06 11.77 -0.51
C LEU A 87 8.37 10.67 0.31
N VAL A 88 8.90 9.45 0.32
CA VAL A 88 8.33 8.34 1.10
C VAL A 88 8.34 8.66 2.60
N TRP A 89 9.40 9.30 3.09
CA TRP A 89 9.46 9.75 4.47
C TRP A 89 8.29 10.68 4.83
N GLN A 90 7.93 11.62 3.96
CA GLN A 90 6.77 12.50 4.18
C GLN A 90 5.45 11.72 4.22
N ASP A 91 5.31 10.66 3.44
CA ASP A 91 4.10 9.82 3.48
C ASP A 91 4.03 9.07 4.82
N ILE A 92 5.14 8.51 5.28
CA ILE A 92 5.22 7.79 6.56
C ILE A 92 5.01 8.74 7.75
N GLN A 93 5.52 9.97 7.70
CA GLN A 93 5.25 10.97 8.73
C GLN A 93 3.74 11.27 8.86
N LYS A 94 3.00 11.31 7.74
CA LYS A 94 1.53 11.44 7.78
C LYS A 94 0.88 10.23 8.43
N VAL A 95 1.36 9.03 8.14
CA VAL A 95 0.86 7.78 8.76
C VAL A 95 1.15 7.78 10.26
N MET A 96 2.35 8.17 10.69
CA MET A 96 2.71 8.26 12.10
C MET A 96 1.82 9.29 12.83
N ALA A 97 1.60 10.45 12.22
CA ALA A 97 0.72 11.48 12.78
C ALA A 97 -0.73 10.99 12.91
N GLU A 98 -1.23 10.25 11.91
CA GLU A 98 -2.55 9.61 11.94
C GLU A 98 -2.67 8.57 13.05
N LEU A 99 -1.63 7.75 13.26
CA LEU A 99 -1.59 6.73 14.31
C LEU A 99 -1.23 7.30 15.69
N GLY A 100 -1.07 8.62 15.83
CA GLY A 100 -0.63 9.24 17.09
C GLY A 100 0.77 8.82 17.55
N ILE A 101 1.58 8.22 16.66
CA ILE A 101 2.96 7.84 16.96
C ILE A 101 3.79 9.12 16.92
N GLY A 102 4.07 9.68 18.11
CA GLY A 102 4.90 10.87 18.24
C GLY A 102 6.21 10.69 17.49
N THR A 103 6.50 11.58 16.54
CA THR A 103 7.82 11.68 15.92
C THR A 103 8.77 12.26 16.95
N GLY A 104 9.17 11.44 17.92
CA GLY A 104 10.31 11.70 18.76
C GLY A 104 11.51 11.93 17.84
N ARG A 105 11.93 13.18 17.74
CA ARG A 105 13.20 13.55 17.13
C ARG A 105 14.30 12.78 17.87
N PRO A 106 15.31 12.20 17.20
CA PRO A 106 16.55 11.88 17.88
C PRO A 106 17.19 13.15 18.45
#